data_AF-G2FJ40-F1
#
_entry.id   AF-G2FJ40-F1
#
_cell.length_a   1.000
_cell.length_b   1.000
_cell.length_c   1.000
_cell.angle_alpha   90.00
_cell.angle_beta   90.00
_cell.angle_gamma   90.00
#
_symmetry.space_group_name_H-M   'P 1'
#
loop_
_entity.id
_entity.type
_entity.pdbx_description
1 polymer ?
#
loop_
_entity_poly.entity_id
_entity_poly.type
_entity_poly.pdbx_seq_one_letter_code
_entity_poly.pdbx_strand_id
1 'polypeptide(L)'
;MMVSSMRTFESYQQEKAWTWEHQALIRARPVAGDPKAKARFEAVRRHILGQPREAQRLRAEVLEMREKMRQSLDKSSAAQFDLKQGRGGIVDIEFMVQYAVLRWAHQHPELLEWTDNVRLLETLSRLGLLAGDTAELMTGAYKVFRAVYHRNALQDQAALIADDQLTEERAMVREAWADLMAE
;
A
#
# COMPACT_ATOMS: atom_id res chain seq x y z
N MET A 1 1.84 14.49 20.83
CA MET A 1 1.57 15.85 20.30
C MET A 1 0.38 15.76 19.35
N MET A 2 -0.63 16.63 19.47
CA MET A 2 -1.88 16.51 18.67
C MET A 2 -1.90 17.37 17.40
N VAL A 3 -1.08 18.43 17.32
CA VAL A 3 -0.93 19.29 16.13
C VAL A 3 0.54 19.63 15.95
N SER A 4 1.02 19.66 14.71
CA SER A 4 2.40 20.01 14.37
C SER A 4 2.44 21.10 13.30
N SER A 5 3.42 22.00 13.40
CA SER A 5 3.65 22.98 12.33
C SER A 5 4.14 22.25 11.06
N MET A 6 3.88 22.82 9.88
CA MET A 6 4.31 22.22 8.61
C MET A 6 5.84 22.03 8.56
N ARG A 7 6.60 22.99 9.09
CA ARG A 7 8.06 22.89 9.18
C ARG A 7 8.49 21.73 10.07
N THR A 8 7.86 21.57 11.24
CA THR A 8 8.17 20.46 12.15
C THR A 8 7.83 19.11 11.53
N PHE A 9 6.70 19.03 10.83
CA PHE A 9 6.29 17.83 10.10
C PHE A 9 7.30 17.46 9.02
N GLU A 10 7.71 18.42 8.21
CA GLU A 10 8.71 18.25 7.14
C GLU A 10 10.05 17.75 7.70
N SER A 11 10.64 18.44 8.68
CA SER A 11 11.91 18.01 9.29
C SER A 11 11.80 16.62 9.92
N TYR A 12 10.68 16.29 10.56
CA TYR A 12 10.46 14.96 11.11
C TYR A 12 10.43 13.88 10.01
N GLN A 13 9.70 14.12 8.93
CA GLN A 13 9.60 13.19 7.80
C GLN A 13 10.95 12.97 7.09
N GLN A 14 11.81 13.99 7.05
CA GLN A 14 13.14 13.90 6.44
C GLN A 14 14.16 13.19 7.35
N GLU A 15 14.17 13.50 8.64
CA GLU A 15 15.29 13.15 9.51
C GLU A 15 15.02 11.95 10.42
N LYS A 16 13.76 11.68 10.74
CA LYS A 16 13.39 10.77 11.84
C LYS A 16 12.37 9.71 11.49
N ALA A 17 11.58 9.94 10.44
CA ALA A 17 10.52 9.02 10.07
C ALA A 17 11.06 7.68 9.58
N TRP A 18 10.44 6.61 10.03
CA TRP A 18 10.75 5.25 9.57
C TRP A 18 10.11 4.98 8.20
N THR A 19 10.61 3.98 7.48
CA THR A 19 10.07 3.58 6.17
C THR A 19 8.59 3.25 6.20
N TRP A 20 8.09 2.62 7.27
CA TRP A 20 6.66 2.34 7.44
C TRP A 20 5.81 3.63 7.56
N GLU A 21 6.39 4.72 8.08
CA GLU A 21 5.71 6.02 8.13
C GLU A 21 5.64 6.65 6.75
N HIS A 22 6.70 6.48 5.93
CA HIS A 22 6.65 6.88 4.52
C HIS A 22 5.65 6.03 3.73
N GLN A 23 5.53 4.72 4.01
CA GLN A 23 4.47 3.88 3.46
C GLN A 23 3.08 4.42 3.80
N ALA A 24 2.85 4.82 5.05
CA ALA A 24 1.60 5.44 5.47
C ALA A 24 1.37 6.80 4.79
N LEU A 25 2.42 7.59 4.59
CA LEU A 25 2.38 8.91 3.96
C LEU A 25 1.92 8.86 2.49
N ILE A 26 2.14 7.75 1.79
CA ILE A 26 1.63 7.54 0.42
C ILE A 26 0.12 7.72 0.36
N ARG A 27 -0.59 7.25 1.38
CA ARG A 27 -2.06 7.34 1.47
C ARG A 27 -2.56 8.67 2.03
N ALA A 28 -1.68 9.49 2.57
CA ALA A 28 -2.05 10.76 3.19
C ALA A 28 -2.40 11.80 2.13
N ARG A 29 -3.50 12.53 2.34
CA ARG A 29 -3.93 13.66 1.52
C ARG A 29 -4.67 14.69 2.37
N PRO A 30 -4.61 15.98 2.03
CA PRO A 30 -5.44 16.98 2.68
C PRO A 30 -6.92 16.71 2.41
N VAL A 31 -7.72 16.60 3.46
CA VAL A 31 -9.18 16.40 3.36
C VAL A 31 -9.97 17.70 3.57
N ALA A 32 -9.38 18.65 4.31
CA ALA A 32 -9.97 19.95 4.63
C ALA A 32 -8.86 20.98 4.89
N GLY A 33 -9.23 22.25 5.04
CA GLY A 33 -8.31 23.34 5.37
C GLY A 33 -7.98 24.30 4.23
N ASP A 34 -7.18 25.32 4.57
CA ASP A 34 -6.76 26.41 3.70
C ASP A 34 -5.99 25.92 2.45
N PRO A 35 -6.28 26.45 1.25
CA PRO A 35 -5.61 26.04 0.01
C PRO A 35 -4.08 26.14 0.04
N LYS A 36 -3.50 27.16 0.69
CA LYS A 36 -2.03 27.30 0.77
C LYS A 36 -1.44 26.22 1.68
N ALA A 37 -2.10 25.92 2.79
CA ALA A 37 -1.70 24.84 3.68
C ALA A 37 -1.76 23.47 2.98
N LYS A 38 -2.82 23.21 2.21
CA LYS A 38 -2.96 21.99 1.38
C LYS A 38 -1.84 21.86 0.35
N ALA A 39 -1.59 22.93 -0.42
CA ALA A 39 -0.52 22.94 -1.42
C ALA A 39 0.86 22.71 -0.79
N ARG A 40 1.11 23.30 0.38
CA ARG A 40 2.37 23.10 1.11
C ARG A 40 2.52 21.67 1.62
N PHE A 41 1.45 21.05 2.14
CA PHE A 41 1.48 19.64 2.53
C PHE A 41 1.82 18.74 1.34
N GLU A 42 1.16 18.95 0.19
CA GLU A 42 1.43 18.16 -1.01
C GLU A 42 2.86 18.33 -1.50
N ALA A 43 3.41 19.56 -1.47
CA ALA A 43 4.81 19.79 -1.82
C ALA A 43 5.77 19.00 -0.91
N VAL A 44 5.53 19.00 0.41
CA VAL A 44 6.31 18.21 1.38
C VAL A 44 6.14 16.72 1.08
N ARG A 45 4.92 16.21 0.97
CA ARG A 45 4.64 14.80 0.67
C ARG A 45 5.37 14.35 -0.59
N ARG A 46 5.27 15.09 -1.69
CA ARG A 46 5.95 14.77 -2.96
C ARG A 46 7.47 14.79 -2.80
N HIS A 47 8.00 15.76 -2.08
CA HIS A 47 9.44 15.83 -1.81
C HIS A 47 9.95 14.62 -1.01
N ILE A 48 9.27 14.22 0.06
CA ILE A 48 9.66 13.06 0.89
C ILE A 48 9.55 11.74 0.12
N LEU A 49 8.43 11.53 -0.56
CA LEU A 49 8.17 10.27 -1.26
C LEU A 49 9.04 10.13 -2.52
N GLY A 50 9.37 11.23 -3.19
CA GLY A 50 10.23 11.25 -4.39
C GLY A 50 11.74 11.19 -4.13
N GLN A 51 12.19 10.97 -2.89
CA GLN A 51 13.62 10.78 -2.61
C GLN A 51 14.13 9.42 -3.13
N PRO A 52 15.39 9.34 -3.59
CA PRO A 52 15.98 8.07 -3.97
C PRO A 52 16.14 7.15 -2.75
N ARG A 53 15.89 5.86 -2.94
CA ARG A 53 16.04 4.83 -1.92
C ARG A 53 16.86 3.66 -2.45
N GLU A 54 17.68 3.10 -1.57
CA GLU A 54 18.42 1.86 -1.82
C GLU A 54 17.41 0.69 -1.88
N ALA A 55 17.44 -0.07 -2.98
CA ALA A 55 16.35 -0.98 -3.33
C ALA A 55 16.24 -2.14 -2.36
N GLN A 56 17.38 -2.77 -2.08
CA GLN A 56 17.47 -3.97 -1.28
C GLN A 56 17.09 -3.66 0.18
N ARG A 57 17.56 -2.53 0.70
CA ARG A 57 17.20 -2.06 2.04
C ARG A 57 15.70 -1.74 2.16
N LEU A 58 15.14 -0.97 1.23
CA LEU A 58 13.71 -0.64 1.23
C LEU A 58 12.86 -1.91 1.22
N ARG A 59 13.21 -2.86 0.34
CA ARG A 59 12.53 -4.15 0.23
C ARG A 59 12.57 -4.93 1.54
N ALA A 60 13.75 -5.04 2.16
CA ALA A 60 13.92 -5.75 3.43
C ALA A 60 13.05 -5.14 4.55
N GLU A 61 13.04 -3.81 4.67
CA GLU A 61 12.23 -3.09 5.68
C GLU A 61 10.71 -3.28 5.48
N VAL A 62 10.24 -3.29 4.22
CA VAL A 62 8.83 -3.55 3.88
C VAL A 62 8.44 -5.00 4.19
N LEU A 63 9.29 -5.98 3.83
CA LEU A 63 9.07 -7.40 4.10
C LEU A 63 9.01 -7.67 5.60
N GLU A 64 9.98 -7.15 6.37
CA GLU A 64 10.03 -7.31 7.82
C GLU A 64 8.78 -6.75 8.49
N MET A 65 8.40 -5.52 8.12
CA MET A 65 7.19 -4.89 8.68
C MET A 65 5.93 -5.67 8.32
N ARG A 66 5.81 -6.14 7.06
CA ARG A 66 4.64 -6.89 6.63
C ARG A 66 4.49 -8.19 7.40
N GLU A 67 5.58 -8.92 7.57
CA GLU A 67 5.58 -10.21 8.28
C GLU A 67 5.25 -10.01 9.76
N LYS A 68 5.84 -9.01 10.42
CA LYS A 68 5.49 -8.64 11.81
C LYS A 68 4.00 -8.33 11.96
N MET A 69 3.42 -7.55 11.03
CA MET A 69 1.98 -7.27 11.02
C MET A 69 1.16 -8.55 10.83
N ARG A 70 1.59 -9.44 9.92
CA ARG A 70 0.90 -10.71 9.66
C ARG A 70 0.83 -11.57 10.93
N GLN A 71 1.96 -11.78 11.60
CA GLN A 71 2.05 -12.56 12.84
C GLN A 71 1.12 -12.03 13.94
N SER A 72 0.82 -10.74 13.94
CA SER A 72 0.00 -10.11 14.99
C SER A 72 -1.49 -9.98 14.63
N LEU A 73 -1.82 -9.88 13.33
CA LEU A 73 -3.14 -9.46 12.86
C LEU A 73 -3.85 -10.50 11.99
N ASP A 74 -3.11 -11.43 11.38
CA ASP A 74 -3.68 -12.46 10.51
C ASP A 74 -4.47 -13.48 11.35
N LYS A 75 -5.77 -13.57 11.05
CA LYS A 75 -6.70 -14.49 11.70
C LYS A 75 -7.04 -15.71 10.83
N SER A 76 -6.29 -15.94 9.76
CA SER A 76 -6.47 -17.10 8.90
C SER A 76 -6.23 -18.41 9.66
N SER A 77 -6.93 -19.45 9.26
CA SER A 77 -6.84 -20.82 9.77
C SER A 77 -7.00 -21.81 8.61
N ALA A 78 -6.99 -23.11 8.90
CA ALA A 78 -7.22 -24.13 7.87
C ALA A 78 -8.63 -24.06 7.22
N ALA A 79 -9.61 -23.45 7.89
CA ALA A 79 -10.98 -23.38 7.41
C ALA A 79 -11.38 -21.96 6.94
N GLN A 80 -10.63 -20.93 7.34
CA GLN A 80 -11.00 -19.55 7.12
C GLN A 80 -9.81 -18.73 6.66
N PHE A 81 -10.05 -17.79 5.76
CA PHE A 81 -9.06 -16.84 5.30
C PHE A 81 -9.40 -15.42 5.77
N ASP A 82 -8.42 -14.73 6.34
CA ASP A 82 -8.53 -13.30 6.65
C ASP A 82 -8.33 -12.48 5.37
N LEU A 83 -9.43 -11.93 4.87
CA LEU A 83 -9.48 -11.20 3.61
C LEU A 83 -8.55 -9.97 3.60
N LYS A 84 -8.29 -9.40 4.78
CA LYS A 84 -7.44 -8.22 4.92
C LYS A 84 -5.99 -8.61 5.16
N GLN A 85 -5.74 -9.43 6.17
CA GLN A 85 -4.41 -9.67 6.73
C GLN A 85 -3.76 -10.96 6.23
N GLY A 86 -4.53 -11.87 5.64
CA GLY A 86 -4.04 -13.13 5.11
C GLY A 86 -3.06 -12.95 3.95
N ARG A 87 -2.26 -14.00 3.69
CA ARG A 87 -1.36 -14.06 2.53
C ARG A 87 -2.17 -14.06 1.24
N GLY A 88 -1.92 -13.10 0.37
CA GLY A 88 -2.73 -12.84 -0.83
C GLY A 88 -3.93 -11.93 -0.58
N GLY A 89 -4.03 -11.31 0.60
CA GLY A 89 -5.14 -10.44 0.99
C GLY A 89 -4.95 -8.96 0.60
N ILE A 90 -5.90 -8.13 1.04
CA ILE A 90 -5.92 -6.68 0.73
C ILE A 90 -4.62 -5.98 1.15
N VAL A 91 -4.07 -6.32 2.32
CA VAL A 91 -2.89 -5.63 2.85
C VAL A 91 -1.63 -5.99 2.07
N ASP A 92 -1.55 -7.18 1.46
CA ASP A 92 -0.42 -7.52 0.58
C ASP A 92 -0.42 -6.61 -0.66
N ILE A 93 -1.59 -6.35 -1.25
CA ILE A 93 -1.74 -5.37 -2.35
C ILE A 93 -1.34 -3.96 -1.90
N GLU A 94 -1.80 -3.52 -0.73
CA GLU A 94 -1.44 -2.20 -0.18
C GLU A 94 0.08 -2.06 -0.01
N PHE A 95 0.75 -3.09 0.52
CA PHE A 95 2.20 -3.09 0.72
C PHE A 95 2.97 -3.11 -0.59
N MET A 96 2.53 -3.88 -1.59
CA MET A 96 3.15 -3.88 -2.92
C MET A 96 3.06 -2.51 -3.59
N VAL A 97 1.89 -1.87 -3.57
CA VAL A 97 1.70 -0.53 -4.12
C VAL A 97 2.59 0.48 -3.37
N GLN A 98 2.64 0.41 -2.05
CA GLN A 98 3.47 1.31 -1.25
C GLN A 98 4.96 1.13 -1.55
N TYR A 99 5.42 -0.11 -1.62
CA TYR A 99 6.78 -0.44 -2.01
C TYR A 99 7.12 0.12 -3.39
N ALA A 100 6.28 -0.18 -4.40
CA ALA A 100 6.46 0.28 -5.77
C ALA A 100 6.57 1.80 -5.87
N VAL A 101 5.71 2.54 -5.16
CA VAL A 101 5.79 4.01 -5.10
C VAL A 101 7.11 4.45 -4.46
N LEU A 102 7.49 3.95 -3.28
CA LEU A 102 8.74 4.35 -2.63
C LEU A 102 9.99 3.97 -3.45
N ARG A 103 9.90 2.88 -4.21
CA ARG A 103 10.98 2.34 -5.05
C ARG A 103 11.20 3.19 -6.29
N TRP A 104 10.14 3.61 -6.96
CA TRP A 104 10.21 4.20 -8.30
C TRP A 104 9.81 5.67 -8.38
N ALA A 105 9.20 6.27 -7.36
CA ALA A 105 8.71 7.66 -7.43
C ALA A 105 9.82 8.71 -7.66
N HIS A 106 11.07 8.40 -7.34
CA HIS A 106 12.20 9.26 -7.67
C HIS A 106 12.41 9.38 -9.19
N GLN A 107 12.25 8.27 -9.91
CA GLN A 107 12.42 8.19 -11.37
C GLN A 107 11.11 8.49 -12.12
N HIS A 108 9.98 8.21 -11.48
CA HIS A 108 8.63 8.38 -12.02
C HIS A 108 7.74 9.19 -11.08
N PRO A 109 7.88 10.53 -11.05
CA PRO A 109 7.10 11.42 -10.17
C PRO A 109 5.57 11.36 -10.37
N GLU A 110 5.09 10.74 -11.45
CA GLU A 110 3.68 10.44 -11.71
C GLU A 110 3.07 9.56 -10.60
N LEU A 111 3.88 8.70 -9.98
CA LEU A 111 3.46 7.86 -8.84
C LEU A 111 3.10 8.67 -7.59
N LEU A 112 3.35 9.97 -7.59
CA LEU A 112 3.05 10.87 -6.47
C LEU A 112 1.74 11.65 -6.65
N GLU A 113 1.07 11.52 -7.80
CA GLU A 113 -0.18 12.21 -8.12
C GLU A 113 -1.36 11.70 -7.28
N TRP A 114 -1.45 10.38 -7.10
CA TRP A 114 -2.56 9.72 -6.42
C TRP A 114 -2.15 9.13 -5.07
N THR A 115 -3.16 8.76 -4.27
CA THR A 115 -2.96 8.21 -2.92
C THR A 115 -3.72 6.91 -2.68
N ASP A 116 -4.55 6.48 -3.62
CA ASP A 116 -5.34 5.24 -3.54
C ASP A 116 -4.77 4.16 -4.45
N ASN A 117 -4.98 2.91 -4.07
CA ASN A 117 -4.37 1.77 -4.73
C ASN A 117 -4.76 1.62 -6.19
N VAL A 118 -6.03 1.90 -6.54
CA VAL A 118 -6.53 1.67 -7.91
C VAL A 118 -5.81 2.60 -8.89
N ARG A 119 -5.80 3.91 -8.63
CA ARG A 119 -5.12 4.86 -9.52
C ARG A 119 -3.60 4.70 -9.50
N LEU A 120 -3.02 4.27 -8.38
CA LEU A 120 -1.59 3.95 -8.32
C LEU A 120 -1.26 2.70 -9.14
N LEU A 121 -2.07 1.65 -9.10
CA LEU A 121 -1.91 0.46 -9.95
C LEU A 121 -2.10 0.78 -11.42
N GLU A 122 -3.09 1.60 -11.79
CA GLU A 122 -3.27 2.11 -13.15
C GLU A 122 -2.03 2.89 -13.62
N THR A 123 -1.43 3.69 -12.73
CA THR A 123 -0.20 4.43 -13.02
C THR A 123 0.99 3.47 -13.21
N LEU A 124 1.13 2.46 -12.35
CA LEU A 124 2.17 1.43 -12.47
C LEU A 124 2.04 0.63 -13.78
N SER A 125 0.81 0.29 -14.18
CA SER A 125 0.50 -0.36 -15.46
C SER A 125 0.95 0.51 -16.64
N ARG A 126 0.52 1.78 -16.65
CA ARG A 126 0.87 2.75 -17.72
C ARG A 126 2.37 2.96 -17.86
N LEU A 127 3.11 2.90 -16.76
CA LEU A 127 4.57 3.04 -16.73
C LEU A 127 5.31 1.73 -17.04
N GLY A 128 4.62 0.59 -17.12
CA GLY A 128 5.24 -0.71 -17.36
C GLY A 128 6.20 -1.16 -16.26
N LEU A 129 5.94 -0.74 -15.01
CA LEU A 129 6.83 -1.02 -13.86
C LEU A 129 6.55 -2.37 -13.19
N LEU A 130 5.44 -3.02 -13.54
CA LEU A 130 5.10 -4.38 -13.10
C LEU A 130 5.02 -5.28 -14.34
N ALA A 131 5.33 -6.57 -14.17
CA ALA A 131 5.38 -7.52 -15.28
C ALA A 131 3.99 -7.80 -15.86
N GLY A 132 3.87 -7.82 -17.18
CA GLY A 132 2.66 -8.24 -17.90
C GLY A 132 1.41 -7.48 -17.45
N ASP A 133 0.38 -8.22 -17.07
CA ASP A 133 -0.93 -7.73 -16.63
C ASP A 133 -1.06 -7.62 -15.09
N THR A 134 0.04 -7.79 -14.34
CA THR A 134 0.05 -7.85 -12.85
C THR A 134 -0.71 -6.69 -12.20
N ALA A 135 -0.54 -5.46 -12.70
CA ALA A 135 -1.21 -4.28 -12.16
C ALA A 135 -2.73 -4.31 -12.34
N GLU A 136 -3.21 -4.81 -13.48
CA GLU A 136 -4.63 -4.92 -13.82
C GLU A 136 -5.28 -6.04 -13.00
N LEU A 137 -4.60 -7.18 -12.95
CA LEU A 137 -4.93 -8.35 -12.15
C LEU A 137 -5.08 -7.99 -10.65
N MET A 138 -4.08 -7.31 -10.08
CA MET A 138 -4.14 -6.82 -8.70
C MET A 138 -5.28 -5.81 -8.48
N THR A 139 -5.58 -4.98 -9.48
CA THR A 139 -6.70 -4.03 -9.40
C THR A 139 -8.04 -4.76 -9.35
N GLY A 140 -8.20 -5.81 -10.15
CA GLY A 140 -9.36 -6.70 -10.13
C GLY A 140 -9.53 -7.37 -8.77
N ALA A 141 -8.48 -8.05 -8.29
CA ALA A 141 -8.47 -8.71 -6.99
C ALA A 141 -8.78 -7.72 -5.84
N TYR A 142 -8.17 -6.53 -5.83
CA TYR A 142 -8.43 -5.50 -4.83
C TYR A 142 -9.91 -5.10 -4.79
N LYS A 143 -10.54 -4.87 -5.95
CA LYS A 143 -11.96 -4.50 -6.05
C LYS A 143 -12.86 -5.61 -5.52
N VAL A 144 -12.58 -6.87 -5.89
CA VAL A 144 -13.32 -8.04 -5.39
C VAL A 144 -13.21 -8.15 -3.87
N PHE A 145 -11.99 -8.11 -3.32
CA PHE A 145 -11.77 -8.20 -1.88
C PHE A 145 -12.45 -7.05 -1.13
N ARG A 146 -12.36 -5.82 -1.64
CA ARG A 146 -13.04 -4.67 -1.03
C ARG A 146 -14.55 -4.82 -1.06
N ALA A 147 -15.14 -5.34 -2.14
CA ALA A 147 -16.57 -5.58 -2.22
C ALA A 147 -17.04 -6.61 -1.19
N VAL A 148 -16.32 -7.73 -1.03
CA VAL A 148 -16.63 -8.75 -0.02
C VAL A 148 -16.45 -8.19 1.40
N TYR A 149 -15.37 -7.45 1.64
CA TYR A 149 -15.15 -6.77 2.93
C TYR A 149 -16.31 -5.84 3.30
N HIS A 150 -16.79 -5.03 2.34
CA HIS A 150 -17.93 -4.15 2.56
C HIS A 150 -19.23 -4.92 2.80
N ARG A 151 -19.46 -6.02 2.08
CA ARG A 151 -20.63 -6.89 2.26
C ARG A 151 -20.66 -7.53 3.65
N ASN A 152 -19.53 -8.00 4.17
CA ASN A 152 -19.44 -8.57 5.51
C ASN A 152 -19.70 -7.50 6.58
N ALA A 153 -19.14 -6.30 6.41
CA ALA A 153 -19.36 -5.19 7.32
C ALA A 153 -20.84 -4.78 7.41
N LEU A 154 -21.58 -4.79 6.29
CA LEU A 154 -23.02 -4.51 6.28
C LEU A 154 -23.85 -5.56 7.03
N GLN A 155 -23.29 -6.74 7.26
CA GLN A 155 -23.90 -7.85 8.00
C GLN A 155 -23.33 -7.98 9.43
N ASP A 156 -22.51 -7.02 9.88
CA ASP A 156 -21.80 -7.07 11.15
C ASP A 156 -20.92 -8.34 11.31
N GLN A 157 -20.37 -8.83 10.19
CA GLN A 157 -19.50 -10.00 10.14
C GLN A 157 -18.03 -9.60 10.08
N ALA A 158 -17.18 -10.48 10.63
CA ALA A 158 -15.73 -10.34 10.48
C ALA A 158 -15.31 -10.43 9.00
N ALA A 159 -14.13 -9.88 8.69
CA ALA A 159 -13.51 -9.99 7.36
C ALA A 159 -12.88 -11.38 7.12
N LEU A 160 -13.55 -12.44 7.59
CA LEU A 160 -13.16 -13.83 7.40
C LEU A 160 -14.08 -14.45 6.35
N ILE A 161 -13.50 -15.17 5.41
CA ILE A 161 -14.21 -15.95 4.39
C ILE A 161 -13.81 -17.43 4.51
N ALA A 162 -14.58 -18.33 3.91
CA ALA A 162 -14.17 -19.74 3.85
C ALA A 162 -12.89 -19.87 3.01
N ASP A 163 -12.00 -20.80 3.37
CA ASP A 163 -10.69 -20.93 2.72
C ASP A 163 -10.78 -21.38 1.25
N ASP A 164 -11.90 -21.96 0.83
CA ASP A 164 -12.18 -22.34 -0.56
C ASP A 164 -12.71 -21.17 -1.42
N GLN A 165 -12.87 -19.99 -0.84
CA GLN A 165 -13.31 -18.79 -1.55
C GLN A 165 -12.14 -17.94 -2.07
N LEU A 166 -12.35 -17.33 -3.24
CA LEU A 166 -11.43 -16.39 -3.90
C LEU A 166 -10.00 -16.93 -4.09
N THR A 167 -9.89 -18.24 -4.31
CA THR A 167 -8.61 -18.95 -4.36
C THR A 167 -7.73 -18.48 -5.52
N GLU A 168 -8.34 -18.17 -6.67
CA GLU A 168 -7.66 -17.65 -7.86
C GLU A 168 -7.08 -16.25 -7.60
N GLU A 169 -7.89 -15.30 -7.10
CA GLU A 169 -7.43 -13.95 -6.79
C GLU A 169 -6.35 -13.96 -5.70
N ARG A 170 -6.50 -14.82 -4.69
CA ARG A 170 -5.50 -14.98 -3.62
C ARG A 170 -4.19 -15.55 -4.16
N ALA A 171 -4.24 -16.53 -5.07
CA ALA A 171 -3.06 -17.10 -5.69
C ALA A 171 -2.30 -16.05 -6.52
N MET A 172 -3.02 -15.34 -7.37
CA MET A 172 -2.50 -14.24 -8.18
C MET A 172 -1.80 -13.17 -7.34
N VAL A 173 -2.38 -12.75 -6.21
CA VAL A 173 -1.74 -11.76 -5.33
C VAL A 173 -0.47 -12.33 -4.66
N ARG A 174 -0.46 -13.62 -4.32
CA ARG A 174 0.74 -14.28 -3.77
C ARG A 174 1.86 -14.39 -4.80
N GLU A 175 1.52 -14.68 -6.05
CA GLU A 175 2.47 -14.72 -7.16
C GLU A 175 3.06 -13.33 -7.42
N ALA A 176 2.20 -12.31 -7.56
CA ALA A 176 2.65 -10.92 -7.71
C ALA A 176 3.54 -10.46 -6.55
N TRP A 177 3.22 -10.86 -5.31
CA TRP A 177 4.06 -10.59 -4.14
C TRP A 177 5.43 -11.27 -4.26
N ALA A 178 5.46 -12.54 -4.66
CA ALA A 178 6.69 -13.30 -4.80
C ALA A 178 7.59 -12.68 -5.86
N ASP A 179 7.04 -12.32 -7.03
CA ASP A 179 7.79 -11.73 -8.13
C ASP A 179 8.36 -10.36 -7.76
N LEU A 180 7.50 -9.45 -7.27
CA LEU A 180 7.91 -8.08 -6.92
C LEU A 180 8.92 -8.03 -5.77
N MET A 181 8.84 -8.98 -4.83
CA MET A 181 9.72 -9.01 -3.65
C MET A 181 10.94 -9.93 -3.84
N ALA A 182 11.10 -10.57 -4.99
CA ALA A 182 12.28 -11.38 -5.31
C ALA A 182 13.46 -10.55 -5.88
N GLU A 183 13.18 -9.40 -6.50
CA GLU A 183 14.15 -8.47 -7.10
C GLU A 183 14.99 -7.68 -6.07
#